data_AF-A0A348MXC6-F1
#
_entry.id   AF-A0A348MXC6-F1
#
_cell.length_a   1.000
_cell.length_b   1.000
_cell.length_c   1.000
_cell.angle_alpha   90.00
_cell.angle_beta   90.00
_cell.angle_gamma   90.00
#
_symmetry.space_group_name_H-M   'P 1'
#
loop_
_entity.id
_entity.type
_entity.pdbx_description
1 polymer ?
#
loop_
_entity_poly.entity_id
_entity_poly.type
_entity_poly.pdbx_seq_one_letter_code
_entity_poly.pdbx_strand_id
1 'polypeptide(L)'
;MSGFTGRAPGVLGAALSNQHTYAGMIMDLHHVHPASIQAAIHAKGLAYSVLVTDAMGHVGADVDTLPYFDLSITRTGDKLTTPDGSLAGSCLTMHQAVCNTLTHCDVTWEQAIAMASIHPSNWLGLDDIGAIRVGYIANLLGLSLPPVEPGLPNTISINTQPTITHHWVKGQYVK
;
A
#
# COMPACT_ATOMS: atom_id res chain seq x y z
N MET A 1 7.83 -17.31 9.20
CA MET A 1 6.48 -17.94 9.16
C MET A 1 6.54 -19.24 8.38
N SER A 2 5.73 -20.23 8.71
CA SER A 2 5.59 -21.44 7.88
C SER A 2 4.95 -21.10 6.54
N GLY A 3 5.46 -21.65 5.44
CA GLY A 3 4.89 -21.44 4.11
C GLY A 3 3.50 -22.06 3.93
N PHE A 4 2.81 -21.66 2.86
CA PHE A 4 1.55 -22.25 2.43
C PHE A 4 1.82 -23.48 1.55
N THR A 5 1.38 -24.66 1.99
CA THR A 5 1.50 -25.91 1.23
C THR A 5 0.15 -26.63 1.17
N GLY A 6 -0.02 -27.55 0.22
CA GLY A 6 -1.30 -28.25 0.02
C GLY A 6 -1.81 -29.06 1.22
N ARG A 7 -0.92 -29.51 2.12
CA ARG A 7 -1.30 -30.26 3.34
C ARG A 7 -1.15 -29.45 4.63
N ALA A 8 -0.43 -28.33 4.59
CA ALA A 8 -0.18 -27.45 5.73
C ALA A 8 -0.29 -25.99 5.26
N PRO A 9 -1.50 -25.41 5.29
CA PRO A 9 -1.75 -24.06 4.79
C PRO A 9 -1.18 -22.95 5.69
N GLY A 10 -0.91 -23.24 6.96
CA GLY A 10 -0.36 -22.29 7.92
C GLY A 10 -1.21 -21.03 8.08
N VAL A 11 -0.59 -19.95 8.55
CA VAL A 11 -1.25 -18.66 8.80
C VAL A 11 -1.75 -18.03 7.50
N LEU A 12 -0.98 -18.14 6.41
CA LEU A 12 -1.38 -17.57 5.11
C LEU A 12 -2.69 -18.19 4.61
N GLY A 13 -2.80 -19.52 4.58
CA GLY A 13 -4.05 -20.14 4.13
C GLY A 13 -5.22 -19.91 5.09
N ALA A 14 -4.97 -19.84 6.40
CA ALA A 14 -6.00 -19.45 7.37
C ALA A 14 -6.51 -18.02 7.12
N ALA A 15 -5.61 -17.08 6.84
CA ALA A 15 -5.97 -15.72 6.48
C ALA A 15 -6.76 -15.68 5.15
N LEU A 16 -6.27 -16.31 4.09
CA LEU A 16 -6.91 -16.29 2.77
C LEU A 16 -8.29 -16.96 2.74
N SER A 17 -8.50 -18.02 3.54
CA SER A 17 -9.78 -18.74 3.58
C SER A 17 -10.84 -18.06 4.45
N ASN A 18 -10.45 -17.19 5.39
CA ASN A 18 -11.40 -16.50 6.25
C ASN A 18 -11.85 -15.17 5.62
N GLN A 19 -13.12 -15.09 5.22
CA GLN A 19 -13.73 -13.90 4.60
C GLN A 19 -14.11 -12.80 5.60
N HIS A 20 -13.93 -13.01 6.90
CA HIS A 20 -14.27 -12.06 7.96
C HIS A 20 -13.04 -11.37 8.56
N THR A 21 -11.88 -11.49 7.93
CA THR A 21 -10.65 -10.80 8.37
C THR A 21 -10.11 -9.94 7.24
N TYR A 22 -9.52 -8.81 7.61
CA TYR A 22 -8.76 -7.97 6.70
C TYR A 22 -7.35 -8.51 6.50
N ALA A 23 -6.78 -8.31 5.31
CA ALA A 23 -5.38 -8.60 5.00
C ALA A 23 -4.64 -7.31 4.67
N GLY A 24 -3.63 -6.98 5.48
CA GLY A 24 -2.67 -5.93 5.18
C GLY A 24 -1.67 -6.39 4.13
N MET A 25 -1.42 -5.56 3.12
CA MET A 25 -0.58 -5.85 1.97
C MET A 25 0.50 -4.78 1.83
N ILE A 26 1.78 -5.18 1.94
CA ILE A 26 2.93 -4.31 1.71
C ILE A 26 3.30 -4.42 0.23
N MET A 27 3.01 -3.36 -0.54
CA MET A 27 3.23 -3.34 -1.98
C MET A 27 4.51 -2.58 -2.35
N ASP A 28 5.65 -3.02 -1.81
CA ASP A 28 6.98 -2.44 -2.07
C ASP A 28 7.83 -3.22 -3.08
N LEU A 29 7.29 -4.31 -3.64
CA LEU A 29 7.97 -5.21 -4.57
C LEU A 29 9.14 -6.01 -3.97
N HIS A 30 9.41 -5.87 -2.67
CA HIS A 30 10.46 -6.62 -1.95
C HIS A 30 9.87 -7.66 -1.00
N HIS A 31 8.85 -7.29 -0.23
CA HIS A 31 8.25 -8.18 0.77
C HIS A 31 7.48 -9.33 0.14
N VAL A 32 6.72 -9.03 -0.90
CA VAL A 32 5.81 -9.98 -1.54
C VAL A 32 5.84 -9.78 -3.05
N HIS A 33 5.97 -10.88 -3.79
CA HIS A 33 5.88 -10.85 -5.24
C HIS A 33 4.47 -10.39 -5.67
N PRO A 34 4.32 -9.50 -6.67
CA PRO A 34 3.00 -8.95 -7.05
C PRO A 34 1.93 -10.00 -7.35
N ALA A 35 2.29 -11.08 -8.03
CA ALA A 35 1.36 -12.19 -8.30
C ALA A 35 0.76 -12.81 -7.01
N SER A 36 1.50 -12.82 -5.91
CA SER A 36 1.00 -13.31 -4.62
C SER A 36 0.03 -12.31 -3.98
N ILE A 37 0.27 -11.00 -4.13
CA ILE A 37 -0.68 -9.97 -3.71
C ILE A 37 -1.96 -10.05 -4.54
N GLN A 38 -1.86 -10.17 -5.86
CA GLN A 38 -3.03 -10.33 -6.74
C GLN A 38 -3.85 -11.57 -6.37
N ALA A 39 -3.20 -12.72 -6.14
CA ALA A 39 -3.89 -13.92 -5.67
C ALA A 39 -4.57 -13.70 -4.31
N ALA A 40 -3.93 -12.97 -3.40
CA ALA A 40 -4.52 -12.63 -2.11
C ALA A 40 -5.73 -11.70 -2.25
N ILE A 41 -5.69 -10.69 -3.12
CA ILE A 41 -6.83 -9.81 -3.43
C ILE A 41 -8.01 -10.63 -3.96
N HIS A 42 -7.76 -11.55 -4.89
CA HIS A 42 -8.82 -12.42 -5.42
C HIS A 42 -9.42 -13.34 -4.37
N ALA A 43 -8.59 -13.91 -3.49
CA ALA A 43 -9.06 -14.81 -2.44
C ALA A 43 -9.81 -14.07 -1.32
N LYS A 44 -9.33 -12.88 -0.91
CA LYS A 44 -9.90 -12.07 0.17
C LYS A 44 -11.07 -11.21 -0.27
N GLY A 45 -11.13 -10.84 -1.54
CA GLY A 45 -11.97 -9.77 -2.02
C GLY A 45 -11.38 -8.39 -1.72
N LEU A 46 -11.69 -7.43 -2.59
CA LEU A 46 -11.20 -6.04 -2.50
C LEU A 46 -11.57 -5.37 -1.17
N ALA A 47 -12.80 -5.59 -0.68
CA ALA A 47 -13.30 -4.97 0.54
C ALA A 47 -12.50 -5.30 1.81
N TYR A 48 -11.79 -6.43 1.80
CA TYR A 48 -10.98 -6.94 2.91
C TYR A 48 -9.47 -6.85 2.64
N SER A 49 -9.08 -6.23 1.52
CA SER A 49 -7.69 -6.02 1.14
C SER A 49 -7.28 -4.59 1.48
N VAL A 50 -6.26 -4.42 2.31
CA VAL A 50 -5.83 -3.11 2.84
C VAL A 50 -4.37 -2.89 2.52
N LEU A 51 -4.04 -1.75 1.94
CA LEU A 51 -2.64 -1.36 1.75
C LEU A 51 -2.06 -0.86 3.07
N VAL A 52 -0.89 -1.38 3.40
CA VAL A 52 -0.07 -0.92 4.52
C VAL A 52 1.35 -0.69 4.02
N THR A 53 2.06 0.25 4.64
CA THR A 53 3.45 0.50 4.25
C THR A 53 4.43 -0.39 5.00
N ASP A 54 4.20 -0.59 6.30
CA ASP A 54 5.25 -1.07 7.23
C ASP A 54 6.54 -0.22 7.12
N ALA A 55 6.35 1.09 6.88
CA ALA A 55 7.44 2.02 6.64
C ALA A 55 8.28 2.26 7.89
N MET A 56 9.59 2.34 7.71
CA MET A 56 10.52 2.82 8.75
C MET A 56 10.86 4.30 8.55
N GLY A 57 11.54 4.89 9.54
CA GLY A 57 11.96 6.30 9.55
C GLY A 57 12.88 6.73 8.40
N HIS A 58 13.33 5.79 7.56
CA HIS A 58 14.02 6.08 6.30
C HIS A 58 13.08 6.76 5.29
N VAL A 59 11.76 6.52 5.37
CA VAL A 59 10.79 7.20 4.51
C VAL A 59 10.72 8.69 4.86
N GLY A 60 11.01 9.54 3.89
CA GLY A 60 11.04 11.00 4.08
C GLY A 60 12.31 11.53 4.73
N ALA A 61 13.33 10.70 4.91
CA ALA A 61 14.64 11.10 5.44
C ALA A 61 15.77 10.74 4.46
N ASP A 62 16.79 11.59 4.40
CA ASP A 62 18.02 11.30 3.65
C ASP A 62 19.04 10.62 4.56
N VAL A 63 18.71 9.39 4.98
CA VAL A 63 19.53 8.57 5.86
C VAL A 63 19.58 7.14 5.35
N ASP A 64 20.78 6.56 5.34
CA ASP A 64 20.97 5.18 4.89
C ASP A 64 20.90 4.17 6.04
N THR A 65 21.02 4.62 7.28
CA THR A 65 21.13 3.73 8.43
C THR A 65 20.40 4.31 9.62
N LEU A 66 19.56 3.51 10.27
CA LEU A 66 18.86 3.89 11.49
C LEU A 66 19.07 2.84 12.59
N PRO A 67 19.15 3.25 13.87
CA PRO A 67 19.15 2.32 14.98
C PRO A 67 17.76 1.67 15.13
N TYR A 68 17.75 0.37 15.44
CA TYR A 68 16.54 -0.40 15.72
C TYR A 68 16.84 -1.43 16.81
N PHE A 69 16.47 -1.10 18.05
CA PHE A 69 16.91 -1.80 19.25
C PHE A 69 18.45 -1.97 19.27
N ASP A 70 18.93 -3.20 19.40
CA ASP A 70 20.36 -3.53 19.47
C ASP A 70 21.00 -3.72 18.08
N LEU A 71 20.24 -3.48 17.01
CA LEU A 71 20.68 -3.64 15.62
C LEU A 71 20.60 -2.30 14.89
N SER A 72 21.11 -2.30 13.67
CA SER A 72 20.97 -1.18 12.74
C SER A 72 20.39 -1.65 11.43
N ILE A 73 19.40 -0.91 10.93
CA ILE A 73 18.73 -1.20 9.67
C ILE A 73 19.33 -0.32 8.58
N THR A 74 19.84 -0.99 7.55
CA THR A 74 20.50 -0.34 6.41
C THR A 74 19.58 -0.32 5.21
N ARG A 75 19.49 0.84 4.56
CA ARG A 75 18.83 1.06 3.28
C ARG A 75 19.81 0.79 2.14
N THR A 76 19.36 0.05 1.12
CA THR A 76 20.06 -0.08 -0.17
C THR A 76 19.04 0.12 -1.28
N GLY A 77 19.04 1.30 -1.90
CA GLY A 77 17.93 1.73 -2.76
C GLY A 77 16.67 1.96 -1.91
N ASP A 78 15.61 1.22 -2.21
CA ASP A 78 14.32 1.22 -1.50
C ASP A 78 14.13 0.00 -0.57
N LYS A 79 15.12 -0.89 -0.50
CA LYS A 79 15.10 -2.08 0.36
C LYS A 79 15.77 -1.80 1.71
N LEU A 80 15.14 -2.26 2.78
CA LEU A 80 15.66 -2.17 4.15
C LEU A 80 16.03 -3.57 4.67
N THR A 81 17.22 -3.70 5.25
CA THR A 81 17.70 -4.98 5.80
C THR A 81 18.40 -4.84 7.13
N THR A 82 18.26 -5.86 7.98
CA THR A 82 19.13 -6.12 9.14
C THR A 82 20.54 -6.53 8.70
N PRO A 83 21.52 -6.56 9.63
CA PRO A 83 22.89 -6.98 9.32
C PRO A 83 23.02 -8.42 8.81
N ASP A 84 22.07 -9.30 9.13
CA ASP A 84 22.02 -10.68 8.63
C ASP A 84 21.34 -10.81 7.24
N GLY A 85 20.88 -9.70 6.67
CA GLY A 85 20.25 -9.64 5.34
C GLY A 85 18.74 -9.87 5.34
N SER A 86 18.10 -10.08 6.48
CA SER A 86 16.63 -10.17 6.56
C SER A 86 15.96 -8.82 6.26
N LEU A 87 14.78 -8.83 5.64
CA LEU A 87 13.98 -7.61 5.47
C LEU A 87 13.52 -7.06 6.82
N ALA A 88 13.55 -5.74 6.97
CA ALA A 88 13.18 -5.06 8.21
C ALA A 88 12.39 -3.79 7.91
N GLY A 89 11.06 -3.92 7.92
CA GLY A 89 10.15 -2.89 7.44
C GLY A 89 10.43 -2.50 5.99
N SER A 90 9.82 -1.42 5.53
CA SER A 90 9.93 -0.95 4.14
C SER A 90 10.37 0.52 4.04
N CYS A 91 10.86 0.88 2.86
CA CYS A 91 11.00 2.27 2.45
C CYS A 91 9.81 2.70 1.56
N LEU A 92 8.60 2.20 1.84
CA LEU A 92 7.39 2.40 1.03
C LEU A 92 6.55 3.60 1.50
N THR A 93 6.17 4.49 0.59
CA THR A 93 5.11 5.48 0.86
C THR A 93 3.73 4.92 0.49
N MET A 94 2.66 5.41 1.11
CA MET A 94 1.30 4.98 0.74
C MET A 94 0.97 5.32 -0.72
N HIS A 95 1.46 6.44 -1.23
CA HIS A 95 1.33 6.81 -2.63
C HIS A 95 2.01 5.77 -3.55
N GLN A 96 3.25 5.40 -3.26
CA GLN A 96 3.96 4.35 -3.99
C GLN A 96 3.23 3.00 -3.89
N ALA A 97 2.64 2.66 -2.73
CA ALA A 97 1.87 1.43 -2.56
C ALA A 97 0.65 1.38 -3.49
N VAL A 98 -0.12 2.48 -3.57
CA VAL A 98 -1.27 2.60 -4.49
C VAL A 98 -0.81 2.46 -5.94
N CYS A 99 0.23 3.21 -6.32
CA CYS A 99 0.84 3.19 -7.65
C CYS A 99 1.32 1.78 -8.06
N ASN A 100 2.07 1.10 -7.20
CA ASN A 100 2.54 -0.27 -7.44
C ASN A 100 1.38 -1.27 -7.55
N THR A 101 0.33 -1.10 -6.75
CA THR A 101 -0.87 -1.98 -6.81
C THR A 101 -1.56 -1.84 -8.17
N LEU A 102 -1.70 -0.60 -8.67
CA LEU A 102 -2.28 -0.33 -9.99
C LEU A 102 -1.45 -0.93 -11.12
N THR A 103 -0.14 -0.75 -11.07
CA THR A 103 0.77 -1.25 -12.12
C THR A 103 0.82 -2.78 -12.17
N HIS A 104 0.68 -3.47 -11.02
CA HIS A 104 1.02 -4.89 -10.95
C HIS A 104 -0.10 -5.85 -10.53
N CYS A 105 -1.25 -5.36 -10.05
CA CYS A 105 -2.30 -6.23 -9.50
C CYS A 105 -3.62 -6.24 -10.29
N ASP A 106 -3.67 -5.61 -11.48
CA ASP A 106 -4.87 -5.53 -12.33
C ASP A 106 -6.10 -4.98 -11.59
N VAL A 107 -5.92 -3.85 -10.93
CA VAL A 107 -6.98 -3.12 -10.22
C VAL A 107 -7.17 -1.72 -10.81
N THR A 108 -8.36 -1.15 -10.64
CA THR A 108 -8.63 0.24 -11.05
C THR A 108 -8.12 1.25 -10.02
N TRP A 109 -8.02 2.52 -10.43
CA TRP A 109 -7.67 3.64 -9.53
C TRP A 109 -8.56 3.67 -8.29
N GLU A 110 -9.86 3.55 -8.47
CA GLU A 110 -10.85 3.55 -7.39
C GLU A 110 -10.62 2.40 -6.42
N GLN A 111 -10.29 1.21 -6.94
CA GLN A 111 -10.02 0.02 -6.13
C GLN A 111 -8.74 0.18 -5.30
N ALA A 112 -7.62 0.59 -5.92
CA ALA A 112 -6.36 0.78 -5.19
C ALA A 112 -6.46 1.91 -4.16
N ILE A 113 -7.12 3.03 -4.50
CA ILE A 113 -7.37 4.14 -3.56
C ILE A 113 -8.26 3.66 -2.41
N ALA A 114 -9.29 2.86 -2.68
CA ALA A 114 -10.15 2.32 -1.64
C ALA A 114 -9.37 1.42 -0.66
N MET A 115 -8.44 0.61 -1.17
CA MET A 115 -7.54 -0.22 -0.34
C MET A 115 -6.64 0.61 0.59
N ALA A 116 -6.35 1.86 0.25
CA ALA A 116 -5.55 2.79 1.06
C ALA A 116 -6.40 3.78 1.89
N SER A 117 -7.73 3.80 1.75
CA SER A 117 -8.61 4.79 2.39
C SER A 117 -9.83 4.16 3.05
N ILE A 118 -10.90 3.90 2.31
CA ILE A 118 -12.16 3.43 2.90
C ILE A 118 -12.08 2.02 3.50
N HIS A 119 -11.28 1.10 2.94
CA HIS A 119 -11.14 -0.24 3.50
C HIS A 119 -10.45 -0.25 4.88
N PRO A 120 -9.32 0.46 5.10
CA PRO A 120 -8.75 0.59 6.45
C PRO A 120 -9.69 1.36 7.39
N SER A 121 -10.42 2.38 6.94
CA SER A 121 -11.44 3.04 7.78
C SER A 121 -12.51 2.07 8.28
N ASN A 122 -13.06 1.25 7.37
CA ASN A 122 -14.07 0.24 7.71
C ASN A 122 -13.52 -0.80 8.69
N TRP A 123 -12.28 -1.24 8.51
CA TRP A 123 -11.62 -2.16 9.43
C TRP A 123 -11.48 -1.59 10.85
N LEU A 124 -11.14 -0.30 10.94
CA LEU A 124 -10.95 0.41 12.22
C LEU A 124 -12.27 0.89 12.84
N GLY A 125 -13.42 0.74 12.15
CA GLY A 125 -14.71 1.27 12.60
C GLY A 125 -14.76 2.80 12.61
N LEU A 126 -14.09 3.45 11.64
CA LEU A 126 -14.07 4.90 11.50
C LEU A 126 -15.10 5.32 10.45
N ASP A 127 -16.21 5.89 10.92
CA ASP A 127 -17.40 6.14 10.09
C ASP A 127 -17.42 7.53 9.43
N ASP A 128 -16.43 8.38 9.70
CA ASP A 128 -16.36 9.78 9.25
C ASP A 128 -15.09 10.11 8.43
N ILE A 129 -14.35 9.10 7.97
CA ILE A 129 -13.10 9.26 7.19
C ILE A 129 -12.94 8.15 6.14
N GLY A 130 -12.11 8.40 5.12
CA GLY A 130 -11.73 7.40 4.10
C GLY A 130 -12.54 7.51 2.82
N ALA A 131 -13.51 8.42 2.74
CA ALA A 131 -14.27 8.72 1.54
C ALA A 131 -14.56 10.23 1.44
N ILE A 132 -14.77 10.71 0.21
CA ILE A 132 -15.23 12.07 -0.05
C ILE A 132 -16.76 12.07 0.00
N ARG A 133 -17.32 12.44 1.17
CA ARG A 133 -18.76 12.48 1.41
C ARG A 133 -19.12 13.64 2.33
N VAL A 134 -20.31 14.22 2.14
CA VAL A 134 -20.84 15.23 3.06
C VAL A 134 -20.92 14.64 4.48
N GLY A 135 -20.42 15.40 5.46
CA GLY A 135 -20.34 14.99 6.86
C GLY A 135 -19.03 14.30 7.26
N TYR A 136 -18.16 13.97 6.31
CA TYR A 136 -16.86 13.34 6.59
C TYR A 136 -15.76 14.38 6.82
N ILE A 137 -14.72 14.01 7.57
CA ILE A 137 -13.53 14.81 7.78
C ILE A 137 -12.81 15.02 6.44
N ALA A 138 -12.52 16.28 6.12
CA ALA A 138 -11.79 16.67 4.91
C ALA A 138 -10.28 16.37 5.01
N ASN A 139 -9.93 15.08 5.09
CA ASN A 139 -8.58 14.57 4.88
C ASN A 139 -8.45 14.17 3.41
N LEU A 140 -7.79 15.00 2.60
CA LEU A 140 -7.82 14.90 1.13
C LEU A 140 -6.42 15.00 0.55
N LEU A 141 -6.21 14.30 -0.55
CA LEU A 141 -4.98 14.36 -1.35
C LEU A 141 -5.36 14.73 -2.79
N GLY A 142 -4.82 15.82 -3.30
CA GLY A 142 -4.95 16.21 -4.69
C GLY A 142 -3.87 15.53 -5.52
N LEU A 143 -4.28 14.82 -6.58
CA LEU A 143 -3.37 14.14 -7.49
C LEU A 143 -3.41 14.81 -8.87
N SER A 144 -2.24 15.03 -9.48
CA SER A 144 -2.14 15.34 -10.90
C SER A 144 -1.85 14.06 -11.67
N LEU A 145 -2.75 13.70 -12.58
CA LEU A 145 -2.49 12.63 -13.52
C LEU A 145 -1.60 13.19 -14.66
N PRO A 146 -0.68 12.37 -15.17
CA PRO A 146 0.10 12.73 -16.35
C PRO A 146 -0.84 12.91 -17.57
N PRO A 147 -0.47 13.75 -18.55
CA PRO A 147 -1.26 13.92 -19.75
C PRO A 147 -1.40 12.59 -20.49
N VAL A 148 -2.64 12.22 -20.82
CA VAL A 148 -2.93 11.09 -21.71
C VAL A 148 -2.62 11.52 -23.14
N GLU A 149 -1.71 10.82 -23.83
CA GLU A 149 -1.47 11.09 -25.25
C GLU A 149 -2.77 10.88 -26.06
N PRO A 150 -3.19 11.86 -26.88
CA PRO A 150 -4.40 11.71 -27.68
C PRO A 150 -4.30 10.50 -28.64
N GLY A 151 -5.24 9.56 -28.54
CA GLY A 151 -5.34 8.41 -29.45
C GLY A 151 -4.93 7.06 -28.88
N LEU A 152 -4.41 7.02 -27.65
CA LEU A 152 -4.31 5.77 -26.87
C LEU A 152 -5.60 5.57 -26.06
N PRO A 153 -6.12 4.33 -25.92
CA PRO A 153 -7.23 4.06 -25.01
C PRO A 153 -6.87 4.57 -23.60
N ASN A 154 -7.87 4.92 -22.79
CA ASN A 154 -7.79 5.50 -21.43
C ASN A 154 -6.89 4.77 -20.39
N THR A 155 -6.10 3.78 -20.81
CA THR A 155 -4.88 3.37 -20.15
C THR A 155 -3.88 4.53 -20.12
N ILE A 156 -3.87 5.25 -18.99
CA ILE A 156 -2.69 5.98 -18.52
C ILE A 156 -1.50 5.07 -18.75
N SER A 157 -0.49 5.55 -19.48
CA SER A 157 0.70 4.76 -19.71
C SER A 157 1.26 4.37 -18.35
N ILE A 158 1.42 3.06 -18.15
CA ILE A 158 1.88 2.37 -16.94
C ILE A 158 3.19 2.94 -16.33
N ASN A 159 3.85 3.85 -17.05
CA ASN A 159 5.13 4.45 -16.71
C ASN A 159 5.04 5.90 -16.17
N THR A 160 3.84 6.47 -16.05
CA THR A 160 3.69 7.83 -15.49
C THR A 160 2.81 7.79 -14.25
N GLN A 161 3.47 7.82 -13.09
CA GLN A 161 2.81 7.82 -11.79
C GLN A 161 2.23 9.21 -11.50
N PRO A 162 1.01 9.33 -10.98
CA PRO A 162 0.47 10.64 -10.59
C PRO A 162 1.35 11.29 -9.54
N THR A 163 1.29 12.60 -9.46
CA THR A 163 2.01 13.36 -8.44
C THR A 163 1.04 13.92 -7.42
N ILE A 164 1.44 13.91 -6.15
CA ILE A 164 0.73 14.64 -5.11
C ILE A 164 0.94 16.13 -5.35
N THR A 165 -0.16 16.86 -5.47
CA THR A 165 -0.14 18.31 -5.70
C THR A 165 -0.64 19.11 -4.50
N HIS A 166 -1.53 18.52 -3.72
CA HIS A 166 -2.19 19.20 -2.61
C HIS A 166 -2.50 18.21 -1.50
N HIS A 167 -2.51 18.69 -0.26
CA HIS A 167 -2.83 17.89 0.90
C HIS A 167 -3.69 18.72 1.85
N TRP A 168 -4.79 18.13 2.34
CA TRP A 168 -5.62 18.73 3.38
C TRP A 168 -5.76 17.76 4.54
N VAL A 169 -5.62 18.28 5.76
CA VAL A 169 -5.85 17.55 7.00
C VAL A 169 -6.89 18.31 7.81
N LYS A 170 -8.03 17.66 8.09
CA LYS A 170 -9.18 18.24 8.80
C LYS A 170 -9.64 19.56 8.15
N GLY A 171 -9.61 19.62 6.82
CA GLY A 171 -10.01 20.78 6.03
C GLY A 171 -8.95 21.89 5.93
N GLN A 172 -7.81 21.76 6.60
CA GLN A 172 -6.71 22.73 6.50
C GLN A 172 -5.71 22.29 5.44
N TYR A 173 -5.35 23.20 4.54
CA TYR A 173 -4.30 22.95 3.55
C TYR A 173 -2.94 22.82 4.25
N VAL A 174 -2.23 21.73 3.96
CA VAL A 174 -0.89 21.45 4.47
C VAL A 174 0.09 21.58 3.30
N LYS A 175 1.09 22.45 3.47
CA LYS A 175 2.17 22.66 2.51
C LYS A 175 3.22 21.56 2.60
#